data_AF-A0A2S8PTC9-F1
#
_entry.id   AF-A0A2S8PTC9-F1
#
_cell.length_a   1.000
_cell.length_b   1.000
_cell.length_c   1.000
_cell.angle_alpha   90.00
_cell.angle_beta   90.00
_cell.angle_gamma   90.00
#
_symmetry.space_group_name_H-M   'P 1'
#
loop_
_entity.id
_entity.type
_entity.pdbx_description
1 polymer ?
#
loop_
_entity_poly.entity_id
_entity_poly.type
_entity_poly.pdbx_seq_one_letter_code
_entity_poly.pdbx_strand_id
1 'polypeptide(L)'
;MRNVTVGMIIRRLLIFAFAALLLFQLVDWLPWRDGNRLMIADLKNDGRVTAYPVNRKLNMDDDTFTLKELYTTSKRTAIRYAFHKKVRDGWSFPTASVKLMDASGNELIQHGASSTGVPWGENGWIYFDPLPAGTKKLTLRYDWYDRQSEMPILLEKEESTQ
;
A
#
# COMPACT_ATOMS: atom_id res chain seq x y z
N MET A 1 -15.14 47.57 33.15
CA MET A 1 -14.98 47.33 31.68
C MET A 1 -13.62 46.73 31.26
N ARG A 2 -12.77 46.23 32.17
CA ARG A 2 -11.41 45.74 31.82
C ARG A 2 -11.32 44.22 31.59
N ASN A 3 -12.25 43.44 32.17
CA ASN A 3 -12.21 41.97 32.14
C ASN A 3 -12.72 41.36 30.82
N VAL A 4 -13.62 42.06 30.10
CA VAL A 4 -14.17 41.59 28.82
C VAL A 4 -13.09 41.56 27.74
N THR A 5 -12.18 42.53 27.74
CA THR A 5 -11.10 42.66 26.76
C THR A 5 -10.03 41.58 26.95
N VAL A 6 -9.68 41.25 28.20
CA VAL A 6 -8.70 40.21 28.53
C VAL A 6 -9.21 38.82 28.14
N GLY A 7 -10.46 38.49 28.46
CA GLY A 7 -11.06 37.22 28.06
C GLY A 7 -11.15 37.02 26.55
N MET A 8 -11.40 38.10 25.81
CA MET A 8 -11.46 38.08 24.33
C MET A 8 -10.08 37.86 23.70
N ILE A 9 -9.02 38.42 24.29
CA ILE A 9 -7.63 38.23 23.84
C ILE A 9 -7.18 36.79 24.11
N ILE A 10 -7.45 36.25 25.29
CA ILE A 10 -7.10 34.85 25.65
C ILE A 10 -7.81 33.86 24.71
N ARG A 11 -9.10 34.09 24.42
CA ARG A 11 -9.85 33.24 23.47
C ARG A 11 -9.24 33.26 22.07
N ARG A 12 -8.82 34.43 21.58
CA ARG A 12 -8.17 34.55 20.26
C ARG A 12 -6.82 33.85 20.25
N LEU A 13 -6.00 33.98 21.29
CA LEU A 13 -4.72 33.28 21.41
C LEU A 13 -4.89 31.76 21.43
N LEU A 14 -5.89 31.23 22.14
CA LEU A 14 -6.20 29.80 22.12
C LEU A 14 -6.59 29.33 20.71
N ILE A 15 -7.44 30.07 20.01
CA ILE A 15 -7.82 29.73 18.63
C ILE A 15 -6.57 29.71 17.72
N PHE A 16 -5.69 30.70 17.83
CA PHE A 16 -4.45 30.72 17.04
C PHE A 16 -3.50 29.57 17.40
N ALA A 17 -3.36 29.23 18.68
CA ALA A 17 -2.53 28.11 19.13
C ALA A 17 -3.06 26.76 18.62
N PHE A 18 -4.38 26.52 18.71
CA PHE A 18 -5.01 25.32 18.16
C PHE A 18 -4.99 25.29 16.63
N ALA A 19 -5.18 26.42 15.95
CA ALA A 19 -5.05 26.51 14.51
C ALA A 19 -3.61 26.19 14.05
N ALA A 20 -2.59 26.69 14.75
CA ALA A 20 -1.19 26.38 14.46
C ALA A 20 -0.87 24.89 14.68
N LEU A 21 -1.39 24.28 15.76
CA LEU A 21 -1.26 22.84 16.01
C LEU A 21 -1.95 22.00 14.93
N LEU A 22 -3.14 22.39 14.49
CA LEU A 22 -3.85 21.71 13.40
C LEU A 22 -3.11 21.83 12.07
N LEU A 23 -2.50 22.98 11.77
CA LEU A 23 -1.65 23.15 10.60
C LEU A 23 -0.41 22.25 10.67
N PHE A 24 0.18 22.07 11.85
CA PHE A 24 1.31 21.14 12.02
C PHE A 24 0.89 19.68 11.82
N GLN A 25 -0.29 19.27 12.31
CA GLN A 25 -0.84 17.95 12.04
C GLN A 25 -1.20 17.74 10.56
N LEU A 26 -1.62 18.79 9.86
CA LEU A 26 -1.82 18.75 8.41
C LEU A 26 -0.51 18.51 7.66
N VAL A 27 0.64 18.95 8.18
CA VAL A 27 1.97 18.66 7.60
C VAL A 27 2.28 17.16 7.58
N ASP A 28 1.96 16.43 8.64
CA ASP A 28 2.10 14.97 8.67
C ASP A 28 1.12 14.26 7.73
N TRP A 29 0.09 14.97 7.26
CA TRP A 29 -0.89 14.49 6.28
C TRP A 29 -0.51 14.80 4.82
N LEU A 30 0.57 15.57 4.58
CA LEU A 30 1.03 15.83 3.21
C LEU A 30 1.66 14.54 2.63
N PRO A 31 1.24 14.10 1.41
CA PRO A 31 1.70 12.88 0.72
C PRO A 31 3.18 12.87 0.27
N TRP A 32 4.02 13.72 0.86
CA TRP A 32 5.38 14.03 0.39
C TRP A 32 6.39 13.23 1.22
N ARG A 33 5.94 12.78 2.39
CA ARG A 33 6.60 11.87 3.32
C ARG A 33 6.07 10.43 3.15
N ASP A 34 5.68 10.09 1.92
CA ASP A 34 5.11 8.79 1.58
C ASP A 34 6.15 7.69 1.78
N GLY A 35 5.86 6.74 2.66
CA GLY A 35 6.66 5.52 2.84
C GLY A 35 6.93 4.77 1.53
N ASN A 36 6.08 4.99 0.51
CA ASN A 36 6.24 4.53 -0.86
C ASN A 36 7.61 4.87 -1.47
N ARG A 37 8.11 6.12 -1.27
CA ARG A 37 9.41 6.53 -1.82
C ARG A 37 10.58 5.80 -1.16
N LEU A 38 10.47 5.57 0.15
CA LEU A 38 11.48 4.82 0.91
C LEU A 38 11.49 3.35 0.48
N MET A 39 10.32 2.74 0.26
CA MET A 39 10.24 1.35 -0.19
C MET A 39 10.79 1.15 -1.60
N ILE A 40 10.53 2.07 -2.53
CA ILE A 40 11.13 2.02 -3.87
C ILE A 40 12.65 2.21 -3.80
N ALA A 41 13.15 3.08 -2.93
CA ALA A 41 14.58 3.25 -2.72
C ALA A 41 15.23 1.98 -2.14
N ASP A 42 14.57 1.31 -1.19
CA ASP A 42 15.02 0.02 -0.64
C ASP A 42 15.13 -1.05 -1.72
N LEU A 43 14.13 -1.17 -2.60
CA LEU A 43 14.18 -2.10 -3.73
C LEU A 43 15.34 -1.80 -4.69
N LYS A 44 15.69 -0.53 -4.90
CA LYS A 44 16.84 -0.14 -5.73
C LYS A 44 18.18 -0.56 -5.12
N ASN A 45 18.26 -0.72 -3.79
CA ASN A 45 19.47 -1.24 -3.15
C ASN A 45 19.71 -2.74 -3.45
N ASP A 46 18.69 -3.47 -3.90
CA ASP A 46 18.84 -4.85 -4.37
C ASP A 46 19.42 -4.93 -5.80
N GLY A 47 19.51 -3.80 -6.50
CA GLY A 47 20.00 -3.70 -7.87
C GLY A 47 18.91 -3.25 -8.85
N ARG A 48 18.89 -3.82 -10.05
CA ARG A 48 17.95 -3.44 -11.10
C ARG A 48 16.52 -3.82 -10.69
N VAL A 49 15.67 -2.80 -10.50
CA VAL A 49 14.25 -2.96 -10.25
C VAL A 49 13.50 -2.96 -11.58
N THR A 50 12.65 -3.95 -11.79
CA THR A 50 11.65 -3.92 -12.87
C THR A 50 10.27 -3.74 -12.25
N ALA A 51 9.52 -2.76 -12.74
CA ALA A 51 8.17 -2.46 -12.29
C ALA A 51 7.16 -2.88 -13.37
N TYR A 52 6.09 -3.55 -12.96
CA TYR A 52 4.99 -3.96 -13.80
C TYR A 52 3.71 -3.28 -13.28
N PRO A 53 3.14 -2.32 -14.03
CA PRO A 53 1.85 -1.75 -13.67
C PRO A 53 0.77 -2.82 -13.92
N VAL A 54 -0.01 -3.15 -12.89
CA VAL A 54 -1.04 -4.18 -12.97
C VAL A 54 -2.43 -3.57 -12.91
N ASN A 55 -2.70 -2.72 -11.90
CA ASN A 55 -3.98 -2.04 -11.68
C ASN A 55 -5.22 -2.95 -11.77
N ARG A 56 -5.12 -4.16 -11.22
CA ARG A 56 -6.22 -5.13 -11.21
C ARG A 56 -6.90 -5.15 -9.86
N LYS A 57 -8.23 -5.30 -9.88
CA LYS A 57 -9.08 -5.28 -8.70
C LYS A 57 -9.67 -6.65 -8.44
N LEU A 58 -9.84 -6.94 -7.16
CA LEU A 58 -10.44 -8.14 -6.64
C LEU A 58 -11.47 -7.70 -5.58
N ASN A 59 -12.73 -7.98 -5.87
CA ASN A 59 -13.82 -7.66 -4.96
C ASN A 59 -13.89 -8.76 -3.88
N MET A 60 -13.91 -8.34 -2.62
CA MET A 60 -13.97 -9.20 -1.45
C MET A 60 -15.23 -8.84 -0.68
N ASP A 61 -16.35 -9.41 -1.12
CA ASP A 61 -17.71 -9.03 -0.70
C ASP A 61 -17.98 -7.55 -0.98
N ASP A 62 -17.84 -6.74 0.07
CA ASP A 62 -18.09 -5.31 0.10
C ASP A 62 -16.79 -4.49 0.01
N ASP A 63 -15.63 -5.11 0.24
CA ASP A 63 -14.34 -4.47 0.18
C ASP A 63 -13.66 -4.70 -1.18
N THR A 64 -12.66 -3.88 -1.51
CA THR A 64 -11.94 -3.99 -2.79
C THR A 64 -10.44 -4.01 -2.55
N PHE A 65 -9.81 -5.12 -2.89
CA PHE A 65 -8.36 -5.21 -3.00
C PHE A 65 -7.92 -4.82 -4.41
N THR A 66 -6.92 -3.96 -4.52
CA THR A 66 -6.34 -3.51 -5.79
C THR A 66 -4.84 -3.78 -5.78
N LEU A 67 -4.38 -4.65 -6.67
CA LEU A 67 -2.98 -4.77 -7.00
C LEU A 67 -2.60 -3.62 -7.95
N LYS A 68 -1.82 -2.65 -7.46
CA LYS A 68 -1.40 -1.49 -8.26
C LYS A 68 -0.22 -1.85 -9.13
N GLU A 69 0.87 -2.26 -8.51
CA GLU A 69 2.15 -2.53 -9.16
C GLU A 69 2.83 -3.74 -8.55
N LEU A 70 3.58 -4.46 -9.38
CA LEU A 70 4.49 -5.50 -8.98
C LEU A 70 5.92 -5.05 -9.29
N TYR A 71 6.83 -5.25 -8.36
CA TYR A 71 8.25 -4.96 -8.51
C TYR A 71 9.05 -6.22 -8.36
N THR A 72 10.08 -6.39 -9.19
CA THR A 72 10.97 -7.55 -9.14
C THR A 72 12.41 -7.08 -9.08
N THR A 73 13.18 -7.67 -8.17
CA THR A 73 14.64 -7.50 -8.06
C THR A 73 15.31 -8.87 -8.11
N SER A 74 16.65 -8.91 -8.08
CA SER A 74 17.39 -10.17 -7.97
C SER A 74 17.21 -10.86 -6.61
N LYS A 75 16.75 -10.13 -5.59
CA LYS A 75 16.64 -10.64 -4.20
C LYS A 75 15.22 -10.90 -3.76
N ARG A 76 14.23 -10.20 -4.30
CA ARG A 76 12.83 -10.30 -3.87
C ARG A 76 11.84 -9.79 -4.90
N THR A 77 10.60 -10.18 -4.69
CA THR A 77 9.43 -9.65 -5.40
C THR A 77 8.60 -8.84 -4.42
N ALA A 78 8.11 -7.67 -4.83
CA ALA A 78 7.31 -6.82 -3.99
C ALA A 78 6.02 -6.41 -4.69
N ILE A 79 4.91 -6.47 -3.96
CA ILE A 79 3.59 -6.07 -4.41
C ILE A 79 3.22 -4.77 -3.73
N ARG A 80 2.78 -3.77 -4.51
CA ARG A 80 2.11 -2.59 -3.99
C ARG A 80 0.60 -2.72 -4.16
N TYR A 81 -0.14 -2.63 -3.05
CA TYR A 81 -1.59 -2.77 -3.06
C TYR A 81 -2.31 -1.57 -2.44
N ALA A 82 -3.60 -1.48 -2.74
CA ALA A 82 -4.55 -0.67 -2.01
C ALA A 82 -5.76 -1.52 -1.66
N PHE A 83 -6.19 -1.45 -0.41
CA PHE A 83 -7.40 -2.09 0.07
C PHE A 83 -8.39 -1.01 0.46
N HIS A 84 -9.53 -0.98 -0.23
CA HIS A 84 -10.61 -0.05 0.04
C HIS A 84 -11.67 -0.75 0.86
N LYS A 85 -11.98 -0.19 2.03
CA LYS A 85 -13.00 -0.72 2.93
C LYS A 85 -14.30 0.01 2.72
N LYS A 86 -15.41 -0.72 2.62
CA LYS A 86 -16.75 -0.10 2.62
C LYS A 86 -17.16 0.34 4.02
N VAL A 87 -16.78 -0.42 5.04
CA VAL A 87 -17.04 -0.10 6.46
C VAL A 87 -15.76 0.43 7.09
N ARG A 88 -15.80 1.67 7.58
CA ARG A 88 -14.61 2.38 8.10
C ARG A 88 -13.95 1.69 9.29
N ASP A 89 -14.76 1.05 10.14
CA ASP A 89 -14.31 0.45 11.40
C ASP A 89 -14.06 -1.07 11.30
N GLY A 90 -13.78 -1.57 10.09
CA GLY A 90 -13.45 -2.98 9.84
C GLY A 90 -12.00 -3.35 10.20
N TRP A 91 -11.76 -4.65 10.41
CA TRP A 91 -10.43 -5.22 10.64
C TRP A 91 -9.42 -4.83 9.55
N SER A 92 -8.14 -4.71 9.92
CA SER A 92 -7.04 -4.53 8.96
C SER A 92 -7.00 -5.66 7.94
N PHE A 93 -6.54 -5.36 6.73
CA PHE A 93 -6.43 -6.36 5.67
C PHE A 93 -5.43 -7.46 6.07
N PRO A 94 -5.83 -8.75 6.03
CA PRO A 94 -4.94 -9.85 6.39
C PRO A 94 -3.94 -10.12 5.27
N THR A 95 -2.81 -9.42 5.27
CA THR A 95 -1.79 -9.55 4.21
C THR A 95 -1.24 -10.96 4.07
N ALA A 96 -1.25 -11.77 5.14
CA ALA A 96 -0.82 -13.18 5.11
C ALA A 96 -1.76 -14.09 4.30
N SER A 97 -2.98 -13.64 4.00
CA SER A 97 -3.92 -14.35 3.13
C SER A 97 -3.62 -14.15 1.64
N VAL A 98 -2.64 -13.29 1.31
CA VAL A 98 -2.21 -13.08 -0.07
C VAL A 98 -1.03 -13.98 -0.39
N LYS A 99 -1.25 -14.90 -1.32
CA LYS A 99 -0.25 -15.84 -1.82
C LYS A 99 0.12 -15.48 -3.25
N LEU A 100 1.39 -15.62 -3.60
CA LEU A 100 1.86 -15.41 -4.96
C LEU A 100 2.34 -16.76 -5.51
N MET A 101 1.73 -17.19 -6.61
CA MET A 101 2.03 -18.47 -7.25
C MET A 101 2.80 -18.24 -8.54
N ASP A 102 3.82 -19.05 -8.79
CA ASP A 102 4.52 -19.11 -10.07
C ASP A 102 3.67 -19.80 -11.16
N ALA A 103 4.19 -19.83 -12.39
CA ALA A 103 3.52 -20.50 -13.51
C ALA A 103 3.45 -22.03 -13.36
N SER A 104 4.30 -22.61 -12.51
CA SER A 104 4.36 -24.04 -12.21
C SER A 104 3.40 -24.45 -11.08
N GLY A 105 2.78 -23.48 -10.41
CA GLY A 105 1.92 -23.69 -9.24
C GLY A 105 2.67 -23.74 -7.91
N ASN A 106 3.94 -23.35 -7.84
CA ASN A 106 4.67 -23.20 -6.59
C ASN A 106 4.36 -21.85 -5.95
N GLU A 107 4.19 -21.83 -4.64
CA GLU A 107 4.00 -20.61 -3.86
C GLU A 107 5.36 -19.94 -3.56
N LEU A 108 5.45 -18.64 -3.79
CA LEU A 108 6.59 -17.84 -3.37
C LEU A 108 6.42 -17.50 -1.89
N ILE A 109 7.48 -17.69 -1.10
CA ILE A 109 7.43 -17.46 0.35
C ILE A 109 7.32 -15.96 0.61
N GLN A 110 6.34 -15.58 1.43
CA GLN A 110 6.18 -14.22 1.91
C GLN A 110 7.12 -13.95 3.09
N HIS A 111 7.91 -12.88 3.01
CA HIS A 111 8.88 -12.50 4.05
C HIS A 111 8.40 -11.38 4.96
N GLY A 112 7.42 -10.60 4.51
CA GLY A 112 6.89 -9.51 5.31
C GLY A 112 5.85 -8.69 4.56
N ALA A 113 5.21 -7.79 5.30
CA ALA A 113 4.30 -6.81 4.75
C ALA A 113 4.38 -5.50 5.55
N SER A 114 4.06 -4.40 4.88
CA SER A 114 3.81 -3.12 5.53
C SER A 114 2.49 -2.55 5.06
N SER A 115 1.79 -1.84 5.93
CA SER A 115 0.52 -1.19 5.61
C SER A 115 0.47 0.19 6.26
N THR A 116 -0.23 1.10 5.62
CA THR A 116 -0.51 2.45 6.10
C THR A 116 -1.99 2.71 5.91
N GLY A 117 -2.68 2.98 7.01
CA GLY A 117 -4.10 3.30 7.01
C GLY A 117 -4.37 4.64 6.33
N VAL A 118 -5.47 4.70 5.58
CA VAL A 118 -6.05 5.91 5.00
C VAL A 118 -7.54 5.96 5.35
N PRO A 119 -8.21 7.12 5.28
CA PRO A 119 -9.60 7.25 5.74
C PRO A 119 -10.61 6.27 5.12
N TRP A 120 -10.28 5.70 3.95
CA TRP A 120 -11.11 4.78 3.19
C TRP A 120 -10.51 3.36 3.08
N GLY A 121 -9.55 3.01 3.93
CA GLY A 121 -8.93 1.68 3.94
C GLY A 121 -7.44 1.74 4.23
N GLU A 122 -6.63 1.11 3.38
CA GLU A 122 -5.18 1.04 3.57
C GLU A 122 -4.42 0.91 2.25
N ASN A 123 -3.16 1.36 2.24
CA ASN A 123 -2.21 1.07 1.19
C ASN A 123 -1.03 0.33 1.80
N GLY A 124 -0.44 -0.60 1.06
CA GLY A 124 0.65 -1.36 1.62
C GLY A 124 1.54 -2.04 0.60
N TRP A 125 2.53 -2.73 1.15
CA TRP A 125 3.51 -3.52 0.44
C TRP A 125 3.55 -4.94 0.99
N ILE A 126 3.75 -5.92 0.13
CA ILE A 126 3.97 -7.32 0.51
C ILE A 126 5.22 -7.81 -0.21
N TYR A 127 6.12 -8.48 0.53
CA TYR A 127 7.40 -8.96 0.01
C TYR A 127 7.42 -10.47 -0.05
N PHE A 128 7.91 -10.98 -1.18
CA PHE A 128 8.06 -12.40 -1.48
C PHE A 128 9.47 -12.71 -1.95
N ASP A 129 9.77 -14.00 -2.06
CA ASP A 129 10.96 -14.51 -2.74
C ASP A 129 11.16 -13.91 -4.15
N PRO A 130 12.41 -13.91 -4.64
CA PRO A 130 12.69 -13.49 -6.00
C PRO A 130 11.99 -14.42 -7.00
N LEU A 131 11.55 -13.85 -8.13
CA LEU A 131 10.94 -14.66 -9.17
C LEU A 131 11.95 -15.65 -9.77
N PRO A 132 11.53 -16.91 -10.02
CA PRO A 132 12.32 -17.83 -10.83
C PRO A 132 12.65 -17.23 -12.20
N ALA A 133 13.84 -17.52 -12.72
CA ALA A 133 14.28 -17.02 -14.01
C ALA A 133 13.30 -17.44 -15.14
N GLY A 134 12.94 -16.49 -16.00
CA GLY A 134 12.04 -16.75 -17.13
C GLY A 134 10.54 -16.80 -16.79
N THR A 135 10.15 -16.45 -15.56
CA THR A 135 8.74 -16.34 -15.18
C THR A 135 8.03 -15.27 -16.02
N LYS A 136 6.96 -15.65 -16.73
CA LYS A 136 6.13 -14.74 -17.55
C LYS A 136 4.72 -14.54 -16.99
N LYS A 137 4.28 -15.43 -16.12
CA LYS A 137 2.95 -15.44 -15.53
C LYS A 137 3.06 -15.72 -14.05
N LEU A 138 2.30 -14.96 -13.27
CA LEU A 138 2.09 -15.20 -11.85
C LEU A 138 0.59 -15.27 -11.61
N THR A 139 0.21 -15.88 -10.49
CA THR A 139 -1.17 -15.84 -10.01
C THR A 139 -1.16 -15.33 -8.59
N LEU A 140 -1.83 -14.20 -8.35
CA LEU A 140 -2.12 -13.77 -6.99
C LEU A 140 -3.36 -14.51 -6.52
N ARG A 141 -3.20 -15.27 -5.45
CA ARG A 141 -4.28 -16.01 -4.81
C ARG A 141 -4.57 -15.38 -3.46
N TYR A 142 -5.82 -15.02 -3.23
CA TYR A 142 -6.32 -14.66 -1.92
C TYR A 142 -7.01 -15.86 -1.31
N ASP A 143 -6.61 -16.21 -0.09
CA ASP A 143 -7.10 -17.39 0.64
C ASP A 143 -7.33 -17.00 2.10
N TRP A 144 -8.58 -16.75 2.45
CA TRP A 144 -8.97 -16.36 3.81
C TRP A 144 -10.29 -17.04 4.21
N TYR A 145 -10.19 -18.02 5.11
CA TYR A 145 -11.31 -18.86 5.54
C TYR A 145 -12.04 -19.51 4.36
N ASP A 146 -13.28 -19.11 4.09
CA ASP A 146 -14.13 -19.57 2.99
C ASP A 146 -13.98 -18.73 1.71
N ARG A 147 -13.18 -17.67 1.76
CA ARG A 147 -12.99 -16.73 0.66
C ARG A 147 -11.75 -17.08 -0.13
N GLN A 148 -11.96 -17.46 -1.39
CA GLN A 148 -10.89 -17.76 -2.32
C GLN A 148 -11.09 -16.99 -3.60
N SER A 149 -10.02 -16.35 -4.08
CA SER A 149 -10.04 -15.70 -5.38
C SER A 149 -8.64 -15.70 -5.98
N GLU A 150 -8.60 -15.84 -7.30
CA GLU A 150 -7.35 -15.88 -8.05
C GLU A 150 -7.33 -14.79 -9.11
N MET A 151 -6.16 -14.20 -9.30
CA MET A 151 -5.94 -13.14 -10.25
C MET A 151 -4.65 -13.40 -11.02
N PRO A 152 -4.73 -13.76 -12.32
CA PRO A 152 -3.55 -13.92 -13.14
C PRO A 152 -2.89 -12.55 -13.40
N ILE A 153 -1.57 -12.52 -13.30
CA ILE A 153 -0.69 -11.38 -13.59
C ILE A 153 0.22 -11.82 -14.74
N LEU A 154 0.19 -11.06 -15.83
CA LEU A 154 1.12 -11.26 -16.94
C LEU A 154 2.29 -10.30 -16.78
N LEU A 155 3.50 -10.85 -16.81
CA LEU A 155 4.76 -10.10 -16.76
C LEU A 155 5.19 -9.78 -18.19
N GLU A 156 4.33 -9.08 -18.92
CA GLU A 156 4.73 -8.52 -20.21
C GLU A 156 5.50 -7.23 -19.93
N LYS A 157 6.73 -7.18 -20.43
CA LYS A 157 7.45 -5.92 -20.55
C LYS A 157 6.67 -5.11 -21.58
N GLU A 158 5.99 -4.04 -21.16
CA GLU A 158 5.90 -2.91 -22.07
C GLU A 158 7.34 -2.43 -22.24
N GLU A 159 7.97 -2.84 -23.33
CA GLU A 159 9.11 -2.11 -23.87
C GLU A 159 8.60 -0.71 -24.17
N SER A 160 8.72 0.19 -23.20
CA SER A 160 8.67 1.62 -23.45
C SER A 160 9.84 1.91 -24.39
N THR A 161 9.56 1.89 -25.69
CA THR A 161 10.41 2.45 -26.71
C THR A 161 10.56 3.94 -26.40
N GLN A 162 11.70 4.32 -25.82
CA GLN A 162 12.24 5.68 -25.85
C GLN A 162 13.76 5.61 -25.88
#